data_AF-A0ABD0MMV9-F1
#
_entry.id   AF-A0ABD0MMV9-F1
#
_cell.length_a   1.000
_cell.length_b   1.000
_cell.length_c   1.000
_cell.angle_alpha   90.00
_cell.angle_beta   90.00
_cell.angle_gamma   90.00
#
_symmetry.space_group_name_H-M   'P 1'
#
loop_
_entity.id
_entity.type
_entity.pdbx_description
1 polymer ?
#
loop_
_entity_poly.entity_id
_entity_poly.type
_entity_poly.pdbx_seq_one_letter_code
_entity_poly.pdbx_strand_id
1 'polypeptide(L)'
;TGQINGDALQRSFLDFSYASFEEDQLCCGAPFTCPACTPEMLAVSADGNRKLYRFRRETSSDDPGFFEGLFVAEDSAVSRFVETIQKAVRNTHGKGTCGDSQWTAARETSRRASKLDEEGMEVAVCHHGFLLKALNMYRGEILAYPLYLQKELMPAKAQFFAMDVACKYWPYLEKAAGVIPALQELTTMKPFLSVMHARAHATKCEIKWSGRNQEGAGTTAGEEVEQVNSYLSLCALTAKYMSKAARVDMLTLHAMGWNHKKSLSLHQSLSTRYVKTCQRLQDETARLAELKAELLCTDKVVKWLSDAKEWAAG
;
A
#
# COMPACT_ATOMS: atom_id res chain seq x y z
N THR A 1 12.84 36.97 -28.86
CA THR A 1 12.44 35.66 -28.28
C THR A 1 11.68 35.93 -26.99
N GLY A 2 10.38 35.62 -26.95
CA GLY A 2 9.58 35.84 -25.73
C GLY A 2 9.93 34.82 -24.66
N GLN A 3 9.98 35.24 -23.40
CA GLN A 3 10.13 34.30 -22.28
C GLN A 3 8.83 33.50 -22.14
N ILE A 4 8.95 32.17 -22.15
CA ILE A 4 7.83 31.27 -21.81
C ILE A 4 7.56 31.44 -20.31
N ASN A 5 6.35 31.83 -19.96
CA ASN A 5 5.90 31.84 -18.56
C ASN A 5 5.56 30.40 -18.15
N GLY A 6 6.44 29.77 -17.36
CA GLY A 6 6.27 28.39 -16.90
C GLY A 6 5.01 28.17 -16.07
N ASP A 7 4.61 29.15 -15.26
CA ASP A 7 3.41 29.05 -14.43
C ASP A 7 2.14 29.05 -15.28
N ALA A 8 2.10 29.89 -16.32
CA ALA A 8 0.98 29.91 -17.26
C ALA A 8 0.86 28.59 -18.03
N LEU A 9 1.98 28.04 -18.51
CA LEU A 9 2.01 26.76 -19.21
C LEU A 9 1.56 25.61 -18.30
N GLN A 10 2.03 25.57 -17.05
CA GLN A 10 1.65 24.54 -16.09
C GLN A 10 0.14 24.59 -15.80
N ARG A 11 -0.42 25.78 -15.59
CA ARG A 11 -1.87 25.95 -15.37
C ARG A 11 -2.68 25.47 -16.57
N SER A 12 -2.35 25.93 -17.78
CA SER A 12 -3.03 25.48 -19.00
C SER A 12 -2.95 23.96 -19.20
N PHE A 13 -1.81 23.34 -18.86
CA PHE A 13 -1.67 21.89 -18.93
C PHE A 13 -2.56 21.17 -17.91
N LEU A 14 -2.66 21.66 -16.68
CA LEU A 14 -3.55 21.10 -15.66
C LEU A 14 -5.01 21.26 -16.07
N ASP A 15 -5.42 22.44 -16.54
CA ASP A 15 -6.77 22.71 -17.03
C ASP A 15 -7.16 21.74 -18.16
N PHE A 16 -6.28 21.57 -19.16
CA PHE A 16 -6.48 20.62 -20.25
C PHE A 16 -6.60 19.18 -19.75
N SER A 17 -5.70 18.77 -18.86
CA SER A 17 -5.69 17.41 -18.32
C SER A 17 -6.94 17.11 -17.50
N TYR A 18 -7.42 18.09 -16.75
CA TYR A 18 -8.66 17.99 -15.99
C TYR A 18 -9.88 17.92 -16.91
N ALA A 19 -9.94 18.75 -17.96
CA ALA A 19 -11.02 18.68 -18.95
C ALA A 19 -11.07 17.30 -19.65
N SER A 20 -9.92 16.75 -20.04
CA SER A 20 -9.85 15.39 -20.60
C SER A 20 -10.28 14.32 -19.59
N PHE A 21 -9.94 14.47 -18.30
CA PHE A 21 -10.40 13.57 -17.26
C PHE A 21 -11.92 13.61 -17.08
N GLU A 22 -12.53 14.81 -17.09
CA GLU A 22 -13.98 14.97 -17.00
C GLU A 22 -14.69 14.33 -18.21
N GLU A 23 -14.12 14.45 -19.42
CA GLU A 23 -14.61 13.74 -20.60
C GLU A 23 -14.54 12.21 -20.44
N ASP A 24 -13.41 11.70 -19.93
CA ASP A 24 -13.23 10.27 -19.63
C ASP A 24 -14.23 9.79 -18.55
N GLN A 25 -14.51 10.60 -17.53
CA GLN A 25 -15.51 10.28 -16.49
C GLN A 25 -16.91 10.15 -17.08
N LEU A 26 -17.29 11.03 -18.00
CA LEU A 26 -18.55 10.91 -18.74
C LEU A 26 -18.61 9.61 -19.56
N CYS A 27 -17.46 9.11 -19.99
CA CYS A 27 -17.30 7.81 -20.64
C CYS A 27 -17.16 6.62 -19.66
N CYS A 28 -17.50 6.83 -18.38
CA CYS A 28 -17.38 5.84 -17.29
C CYS A 28 -15.94 5.38 -17.04
N GLY A 29 -14.96 6.26 -17.27
CA GLY A 29 -13.55 6.01 -16.99
C GLY A 29 -13.28 5.85 -15.50
N ALA A 30 -12.63 4.74 -15.11
CA ALA A 30 -12.27 4.43 -13.73
C ALA A 30 -10.74 4.31 -13.57
N PRO A 31 -9.98 5.43 -13.58
CA PRO A 31 -8.52 5.41 -13.72
C PRO A 31 -7.79 4.73 -12.56
N PHE A 32 -8.45 4.58 -11.41
CA PHE A 32 -7.91 3.92 -10.20
C PHE A 32 -8.55 2.55 -9.94
N THR A 33 -9.23 1.98 -10.93
CA THR A 33 -9.77 0.62 -10.87
C THR A 33 -8.94 -0.33 -11.72
N CYS A 34 -8.52 -1.44 -11.14
CA CYS A 34 -7.83 -2.50 -11.87
C CYS A 34 -8.86 -3.44 -12.52
N PRO A 35 -8.90 -3.58 -13.86
CA PRO A 35 -9.87 -4.44 -14.51
C PRO A 35 -9.67 -5.93 -14.20
N ALA A 36 -8.45 -6.34 -13.83
CA ALA A 36 -8.14 -7.71 -13.42
C ALA A 36 -8.48 -8.04 -11.96
N CYS A 37 -8.90 -7.05 -11.15
CA CYS A 37 -9.32 -7.26 -9.76
C CYS A 37 -10.84 -7.41 -9.60
N THR A 38 -11.60 -7.48 -10.69
CA THR A 38 -13.06 -7.61 -10.65
C THR A 38 -13.47 -9.02 -11.09
N PRO A 39 -14.36 -9.73 -10.35
CA PRO A 39 -15.10 -9.28 -9.18
C PRO A 39 -14.34 -9.40 -7.85
N GLU A 40 -13.22 -10.13 -7.81
CA GLU A 40 -12.49 -10.41 -6.57
C GLU A 40 -11.07 -9.86 -6.60
N MET A 41 -10.74 -9.01 -5.63
CA MET A 41 -9.40 -8.51 -5.44
C MET A 41 -8.61 -9.48 -4.54
N LEU A 42 -7.47 -9.97 -5.03
CA LEU A 42 -6.65 -10.88 -4.24
C LEU A 42 -5.98 -10.17 -3.06
N ALA A 43 -5.21 -9.13 -3.33
CA ALA A 43 -4.43 -8.43 -2.31
C ALA A 43 -4.31 -6.94 -2.62
N VAL A 44 -4.25 -6.14 -1.55
CA VAL A 44 -3.84 -4.75 -1.54
C VAL A 44 -2.52 -4.65 -0.78
N SER A 45 -1.53 -3.97 -1.33
CA SER A 45 -0.29 -3.63 -0.63
C SER A 45 -0.28 -2.15 -0.28
N ALA A 46 0.11 -1.80 0.95
CA ALA A 46 0.24 -0.41 1.39
C ALA A 46 1.62 -0.16 2.03
N ASP A 47 2.23 0.97 1.65
CA ASP A 47 3.51 1.42 2.21
C ASP A 47 3.67 2.95 2.12
N GLY A 48 4.51 3.49 3.02
CA GLY A 48 4.85 4.89 3.16
C GLY A 48 6.05 5.32 2.31
N ASN A 49 5.81 6.17 1.31
CA ASN A 49 6.86 6.84 0.55
C ASN A 49 7.27 8.17 1.18
N ARG A 50 8.34 8.15 1.98
CA ARG A 50 8.94 9.35 2.61
C ARG A 50 9.78 10.22 1.69
N LYS A 51 10.07 9.77 0.46
CA LYS A 51 10.78 10.61 -0.52
C LYS A 51 9.88 11.71 -1.06
N LEU A 52 8.56 11.52 -1.01
CA LEU A 52 7.53 12.47 -1.45
C LEU A 52 7.24 13.58 -0.43
N TYR A 53 8.21 14.02 0.36
CA TYR A 53 7.99 15.13 1.29
C TYR A 53 7.79 16.47 0.57
N ARG A 54 7.13 17.42 1.25
CA ARG A 54 6.97 18.81 0.77
C ARG A 54 7.48 19.80 1.80
N PHE A 55 8.27 20.77 1.34
CA PHE A 55 8.73 21.87 2.19
C PHE A 55 7.61 22.82 2.56
N ARG A 56 7.72 23.40 3.76
CA ARG A 56 6.85 24.49 4.16
C ARG A 56 7.05 25.72 3.28
N ARG A 57 5.95 26.31 2.81
CA ARG A 57 5.93 27.62 2.15
C ARG A 57 4.94 28.54 2.88
N GLU A 58 5.33 29.80 3.05
CA GLU A 58 4.51 30.82 3.72
C GLU A 58 3.33 31.29 2.86
N THR A 59 3.41 31.08 1.54
CA THR A 59 2.38 31.45 0.56
C THR A 59 1.85 30.18 -0.12
N SER A 60 0.89 29.51 0.49
CA SER A 60 0.00 28.60 -0.22
C SER A 60 -1.32 29.32 -0.43
N SER A 61 -1.81 29.41 -1.67
CA SER A 61 -3.24 29.69 -1.84
C SER A 61 -4.01 28.48 -1.30
N ASP A 62 -5.15 28.74 -0.67
CA ASP A 62 -6.07 27.72 -0.16
C ASP A 62 -6.96 27.12 -1.26
N ASP A 63 -6.63 27.37 -2.53
CA ASP A 63 -7.41 26.84 -3.64
C ASP A 63 -7.29 25.31 -3.65
N PRO A 64 -8.40 24.56 -3.77
CA PRO A 64 -8.36 23.12 -3.92
C PRO A 64 -7.69 22.73 -5.24
N GLY A 65 -7.02 21.58 -5.25
CA GLY A 65 -6.49 21.00 -6.50
C GLY A 65 -7.64 20.48 -7.37
N PHE A 66 -7.43 20.43 -8.69
CA PHE A 66 -8.40 19.88 -9.63
C PHE A 66 -8.80 18.44 -9.31
N PHE A 67 -7.86 17.65 -8.79
CA PHE A 67 -8.06 16.22 -8.52
C PHE A 67 -8.13 15.90 -7.02
N GLU A 68 -8.53 16.86 -6.19
CA GLU A 68 -8.66 16.64 -4.75
C GLU A 68 -9.61 15.47 -4.45
N GLY A 69 -9.20 14.58 -3.55
CA GLY A 69 -10.00 13.42 -3.15
C GLY A 69 -10.03 12.26 -4.16
N LEU A 70 -9.55 12.44 -5.40
CA LEU A 70 -9.58 11.38 -6.42
C LEU A 70 -8.58 10.27 -6.09
N PHE A 71 -7.28 10.53 -6.27
CA PHE A 71 -6.21 9.60 -5.91
C PHE A 71 -5.72 9.83 -4.48
N VAL A 72 -5.39 11.07 -4.16
CA VAL A 72 -4.93 11.49 -2.83
C VAL A 72 -6.16 11.88 -2.00
N ALA A 73 -6.35 11.20 -0.87
CA ALA A 73 -7.46 11.46 0.04
C ALA A 73 -7.40 12.88 0.61
N GLU A 74 -8.57 13.44 0.93
CA GLU A 74 -8.69 14.74 1.58
C GLU A 74 -8.02 14.71 2.96
N ASP A 75 -7.12 15.67 3.20
CA ASP A 75 -6.38 15.75 4.45
C ASP A 75 -7.29 15.94 5.67
N SER A 76 -8.44 16.60 5.49
CA SER A 76 -9.42 16.81 6.56
C SER A 76 -10.09 15.49 6.98
N ALA A 77 -10.36 14.59 6.04
CA ALA A 77 -10.92 13.26 6.30
C ALA A 77 -9.88 12.37 6.99
N VAL A 78 -8.65 12.36 6.48
CA VAL A 78 -7.53 11.62 7.08
C VAL A 78 -7.24 12.12 8.50
N SER A 79 -7.18 13.44 8.71
CA SER A 79 -6.90 14.02 10.04
C SER A 79 -7.98 13.65 11.06
N ARG A 80 -9.28 13.79 10.70
CA ARG A 80 -10.39 13.37 11.56
C ARG A 80 -10.33 11.89 11.91
N PHE A 81 -9.98 11.05 10.93
CA PHE A 81 -9.82 9.62 11.16
C PHE A 81 -8.68 9.32 12.13
N VAL A 82 -7.49 9.88 11.88
CA VAL A 82 -6.31 9.70 12.74
C VAL A 82 -6.61 10.16 14.18
N GLU A 83 -7.27 11.30 14.35
CA GLU A 83 -7.68 11.78 15.68
C GLU A 83 -8.67 10.84 16.37
N THR A 84 -9.62 10.29 15.63
CA THR A 84 -10.60 9.32 16.16
C THR A 84 -9.89 8.07 16.66
N ILE A 85 -8.96 7.53 15.85
CA ILE A 85 -8.18 6.34 16.22
C ILE A 85 -7.29 6.63 17.43
N GLN A 86 -6.60 7.76 17.47
CA GLN A 86 -5.71 8.13 18.60
C GLN A 86 -6.47 8.35 19.91
N LYS A 87 -7.72 8.82 19.86
CA LYS A 87 -8.59 8.96 21.04
C LYS A 87 -9.08 7.60 21.55
N ALA A 88 -9.38 6.67 20.63
CA ALA A 88 -9.91 5.35 20.97
C ALA A 88 -8.81 4.36 21.41
N VAL A 89 -7.67 4.36 20.73
CA VAL A 89 -6.58 3.41 20.92
C VAL A 89 -5.49 4.11 21.74
N ARG A 90 -5.38 3.77 23.03
CA ARG A 90 -4.30 4.30 23.88
C ARG A 90 -2.94 3.89 23.31
N ASN A 91 -2.04 4.85 23.14
CA ASN A 91 -0.68 4.65 22.65
C ASN A 91 0.04 3.54 23.42
N THR A 92 0.47 2.52 22.71
CA THR A 92 1.32 1.45 23.22
C THR A 92 2.76 1.93 23.13
N HIS A 93 3.34 2.34 24.26
CA HIS A 93 4.74 2.77 24.31
C HIS A 93 5.68 1.57 24.14
N GLY A 94 6.51 1.58 23.10
CA GLY A 94 7.55 0.58 22.88
C GLY A 94 8.43 0.90 21.67
N LYS A 95 9.71 0.46 21.70
CA LYS A 95 10.55 0.43 20.50
C LYS A 95 9.97 -0.62 19.54
N GLY A 96 9.58 -0.20 18.34
CA GLY A 96 9.01 -1.06 17.31
C GLY A 96 10.07 -1.93 16.62
N THR A 97 10.68 -2.88 17.32
CA THR A 97 11.51 -3.91 16.69
C THR A 97 10.71 -5.22 16.61
N CYS A 98 10.83 -5.98 15.50
CA CYS A 98 10.51 -7.42 15.45
C CYS A 98 11.85 -8.17 15.40
N GLY A 99 12.19 -8.88 16.47
CA GLY A 99 13.43 -9.66 16.59
C GLY A 99 14.69 -8.83 16.83
N ASP A 100 15.84 -9.44 16.54
CA ASP A 100 17.20 -8.87 16.73
C ASP A 100 17.65 -7.94 15.57
N SER A 101 16.75 -7.62 14.64
CA SER A 101 17.09 -6.79 13.49
C SER A 101 17.24 -5.31 13.88
N GLN A 102 18.22 -4.62 13.27
CA GLN A 102 18.47 -3.18 13.48
C GLN A 102 17.45 -2.26 12.78
N TRP A 103 16.50 -2.83 12.03
CA TRP A 103 15.52 -2.09 11.26
C TRP A 103 14.39 -1.59 12.17
N THR A 104 14.17 -0.27 12.17
CA THR A 104 13.15 0.36 13.01
C THR A 104 11.80 0.31 12.30
N ALA A 105 10.81 -0.37 12.86
CA ALA A 105 9.45 -0.38 12.31
C ALA A 105 8.76 0.99 12.48
N ALA A 106 7.72 1.22 11.66
CA ALA A 106 6.79 2.34 11.82
C ALA A 106 6.26 2.43 13.26
N ARG A 107 6.09 3.67 13.76
CA ARG A 107 5.73 3.95 15.17
C ARG A 107 4.29 4.42 15.25
N GLU A 108 3.59 4.10 16.34
CA GLU A 108 2.22 4.60 16.59
C GLU A 108 2.17 6.15 16.69
N THR A 109 3.29 6.77 17.05
CA THR A 109 3.45 8.24 17.10
C THR A 109 4.79 8.67 16.54
N SER A 110 4.78 9.56 15.55
CA SER A 110 5.96 10.31 15.11
C SER A 110 5.82 11.80 15.42
N ARG A 111 6.95 12.46 15.67
CA ARG A 111 7.01 13.93 15.83
C ARG A 111 7.04 14.57 14.45
N ARG A 112 6.26 15.64 14.28
CA ARG A 112 6.25 16.42 13.05
C ARG A 112 7.63 17.04 12.80
N ALA A 113 8.16 16.89 11.60
CA ALA A 113 9.39 17.55 11.18
C ALA A 113 9.16 19.07 11.07
N SER A 114 10.07 19.88 11.63
CA SER A 114 9.87 21.34 11.75
C SER A 114 9.89 22.09 10.42
N LYS A 115 10.58 21.54 9.41
CA LYS A 115 10.80 22.19 8.09
C LYS A 115 9.88 21.66 6.98
N LEU A 116 9.09 20.62 7.28
CA LEU A 116 8.24 19.95 6.30
C LEU A 116 6.78 20.22 6.63
N ASP A 117 5.99 20.50 5.60
CA ASP A 117 4.54 20.51 5.75
C ASP A 117 4.01 19.08 5.66
N GLU A 118 4.46 18.34 4.64
CA GLU A 118 4.17 16.93 4.40
C GLU A 118 5.47 16.13 4.49
N GLU A 119 5.48 15.03 5.23
CA GLU A 119 6.65 14.17 5.43
C GLU A 119 6.76 13.02 4.42
N GLY A 120 5.75 12.86 3.57
CA GLY A 120 5.67 11.81 2.55
C GLY A 120 4.23 11.49 2.21
N MET A 121 4.02 10.32 1.62
CA MET A 121 2.68 9.78 1.32
C MET A 121 2.57 8.30 1.63
N GLU A 122 1.43 7.86 2.13
CA GLU A 122 1.07 6.45 2.18
C GLU A 122 0.34 6.10 0.89
N VAL A 123 0.72 5.00 0.24
CA VAL A 123 0.18 4.59 -1.07
C VAL A 123 -0.33 3.17 -1.00
N ALA A 124 -1.53 2.92 -1.53
CA ALA A 124 -2.11 1.60 -1.66
C ALA A 124 -2.22 1.19 -3.14
N VAL A 125 -1.83 -0.05 -3.42
CA VAL A 125 -1.83 -0.66 -4.76
C VAL A 125 -2.43 -2.05 -4.73
N CYS A 126 -2.97 -2.53 -5.85
CA CYS A 126 -3.38 -3.93 -5.96
C CYS A 126 -2.20 -4.86 -6.34
N HIS A 127 -2.41 -6.18 -6.25
CA HIS A 127 -1.46 -7.20 -6.71
C HIS A 127 -1.00 -7.09 -8.19
N HIS A 128 -1.77 -6.41 -9.04
CA HIS A 128 -1.39 -6.15 -10.44
C HIS A 128 -0.53 -4.88 -10.59
N GLY A 129 -0.27 -4.17 -9.49
CA GLY A 129 0.51 -2.94 -9.45
C GLY A 129 -0.24 -1.71 -9.96
N PHE A 130 -1.57 -1.70 -9.90
CA PHE A 130 -2.37 -0.49 -10.12
C PHE A 130 -2.43 0.31 -8.82
N LEU A 131 -2.23 1.62 -8.94
CA LEU A 131 -2.51 2.60 -7.89
C LEU A 131 -4.00 2.64 -7.62
N LEU A 132 -4.39 2.54 -6.34
CA LEU A 132 -5.79 2.58 -5.94
C LEU A 132 -6.11 3.88 -5.20
N LYS A 133 -5.35 4.17 -4.15
CA LYS A 133 -5.56 5.34 -3.29
C LYS A 133 -4.26 5.71 -2.60
N ALA A 134 -4.10 6.97 -2.24
CA ALA A 134 -3.01 7.46 -1.43
C ALA A 134 -3.49 8.52 -0.43
N LEU A 135 -2.63 8.89 0.52
CA LEU A 135 -2.85 10.02 1.41
C LEU A 135 -1.53 10.71 1.76
N ASN A 136 -1.61 11.97 2.20
CA ASN A 136 -0.45 12.70 2.69
C ASN A 136 -0.11 12.34 4.14
N MET A 137 1.18 12.13 4.41
CA MET A 137 1.67 11.92 5.76
C MET A 137 2.10 13.25 6.37
N TYR A 138 1.49 13.64 7.48
CA TYR A 138 1.81 14.88 8.20
C TYR A 138 2.69 14.67 9.45
N ARG A 139 2.99 13.42 9.79
CA ARG A 139 3.73 13.04 10.99
C ARG A 139 4.30 11.62 10.88
N GLY A 140 5.51 11.48 10.36
CA GLY A 140 6.18 10.20 10.10
C GLY A 140 5.29 9.11 9.50
N GLU A 141 5.67 7.85 9.69
CA GLU A 141 4.86 6.68 9.36
C GLU A 141 4.14 6.22 10.63
N ILE A 142 2.81 6.36 10.66
CA ILE A 142 1.95 5.87 11.73
C ILE A 142 0.98 4.82 11.19
N LEU A 143 0.64 3.82 12.00
CA LEU A 143 -0.25 2.72 11.61
C LEU A 143 -1.68 3.17 11.26
N ALA A 144 -2.08 4.39 11.65
CA ALA A 144 -3.37 4.96 11.30
C ALA A 144 -3.50 5.28 9.80
N TYR A 145 -2.39 5.50 9.08
CA TYR A 145 -2.41 5.77 7.65
C TYR A 145 -2.77 4.55 6.80
N PRO A 146 -2.05 3.40 6.90
CA PRO A 146 -2.47 2.20 6.19
C PRO A 146 -3.86 1.74 6.63
N LEU A 147 -4.25 1.97 7.90
CA LEU A 147 -5.60 1.69 8.39
C LEU A 147 -6.68 2.53 7.68
N TYR A 148 -6.41 3.82 7.43
CA TYR A 148 -7.30 4.65 6.63
C TYR A 148 -7.46 4.09 5.22
N LEU A 149 -6.35 3.73 4.56
CA LEU A 149 -6.41 3.17 3.20
C LEU A 149 -7.11 1.81 3.16
N GLN A 150 -6.89 0.94 4.15
CA GLN A 150 -7.61 -0.34 4.25
C GLN A 150 -9.12 -0.11 4.39
N LYS A 151 -9.53 0.89 5.19
CA LYS A 151 -10.94 1.26 5.34
C LYS A 151 -11.56 1.74 4.02
N GLU A 152 -10.88 2.64 3.32
CA GLU A 152 -11.37 3.18 2.04
C GLU A 152 -11.46 2.10 0.94
N LEU A 153 -10.59 1.08 1.00
CA LEU A 153 -10.55 -0.02 0.05
C LEU A 153 -11.37 -1.24 0.48
N MET A 154 -12.06 -1.18 1.61
CA MET A 154 -12.96 -2.23 2.10
C MET A 154 -14.00 -2.67 1.07
N PRO A 155 -14.65 -1.77 0.28
CA PRO A 155 -15.63 -2.17 -0.73
C PRO A 155 -15.05 -3.09 -1.82
N ALA A 156 -13.72 -3.06 -2.04
CA ALA A 156 -13.05 -3.93 -3.01
C ALA A 156 -12.95 -5.39 -2.53
N LYS A 157 -13.28 -5.68 -1.26
CA LYS A 157 -13.29 -7.01 -0.65
C LYS A 157 -12.00 -7.79 -0.91
N ALA A 158 -10.87 -7.12 -0.74
CA ALA A 158 -9.57 -7.76 -0.93
C ALA A 158 -9.36 -8.89 0.09
N GLN A 159 -8.79 -10.02 -0.34
CA GLN A 159 -8.57 -11.15 0.57
C GLN A 159 -7.40 -10.89 1.52
N PHE A 160 -6.34 -10.23 1.04
CA PHE A 160 -5.11 -9.96 1.79
C PHE A 160 -4.78 -8.47 1.86
N PHE A 161 -4.23 -8.05 3.00
CA PHE A 161 -3.63 -6.72 3.16
C PHE A 161 -2.12 -6.87 3.42
N ALA A 162 -1.33 -6.52 2.41
CA ALA A 162 0.11 -6.67 2.39
C ALA A 162 0.84 -5.42 2.90
N MET A 163 1.80 -5.64 3.78
CA MET A 163 2.68 -4.60 4.30
C MET A 163 3.91 -5.17 5.00
N ASP A 164 4.92 -4.33 5.14
CA ASP A 164 6.23 -4.73 5.70
C ASP A 164 6.17 -4.91 7.22
N VAL A 165 5.23 -4.24 7.88
CA VAL A 165 5.07 -4.29 9.33
C VAL A 165 3.76 -4.95 9.75
N ALA A 166 3.29 -5.93 8.96
CA ALA A 166 2.04 -6.68 9.21
C ALA A 166 1.97 -7.22 10.65
N CYS A 167 3.09 -7.70 11.18
CA CYS A 167 3.19 -8.21 12.55
C CYS A 167 2.90 -7.19 13.66
N LYS A 168 3.02 -5.88 13.39
CA LYS A 168 2.68 -4.79 14.32
C LYS A 168 1.32 -4.19 14.00
N TYR A 169 1.02 -4.09 12.71
CA TYR A 169 -0.23 -3.53 12.24
C TYR A 169 -1.44 -4.40 12.58
N TRP A 170 -1.35 -5.72 12.42
CA TRP A 170 -2.52 -6.58 12.63
C TRP A 170 -3.02 -6.55 14.09
N PRO A 171 -2.15 -6.69 15.11
CA PRO A 171 -2.57 -6.52 16.49
C PRO A 171 -3.12 -5.12 16.80
N TYR A 172 -2.60 -4.09 16.12
CA TYR A 172 -3.10 -2.72 16.23
C TYR A 172 -4.51 -2.58 15.63
N LEU A 173 -4.76 -3.18 14.46
CA LEU A 173 -6.07 -3.24 13.83
C LEU A 173 -7.08 -3.99 14.72
N GLU A 174 -6.72 -5.16 15.26
CA GLU A 174 -7.59 -5.93 16.17
C GLU A 174 -7.98 -5.11 17.41
N LYS A 175 -7.02 -4.41 18.01
CA LYS A 175 -7.26 -3.50 19.14
C LYS A 175 -8.18 -2.34 18.75
N ALA A 176 -7.98 -1.75 17.57
CA ALA A 176 -8.82 -0.67 17.06
C ALA A 176 -10.26 -1.15 16.78
N ALA A 177 -10.41 -2.31 16.15
CA ALA A 177 -11.70 -2.94 15.86
C ALA A 177 -12.48 -3.31 17.13
N GLY A 178 -11.79 -3.76 18.18
CA GLY A 178 -12.42 -4.03 19.48
C GLY A 178 -13.03 -2.81 20.18
N VAL A 179 -12.63 -1.59 19.80
CA VAL A 179 -13.15 -0.33 20.36
C VAL A 179 -14.05 0.41 19.37
N ILE A 180 -13.80 0.27 18.07
CA ILE A 180 -14.52 0.96 16.99
C ILE A 180 -15.21 -0.10 16.12
N PRO A 181 -16.52 -0.36 16.31
CA PRO A 181 -17.24 -1.40 15.58
C PRO A 181 -17.19 -1.25 14.05
N ALA A 182 -17.09 -0.01 13.54
CA ALA A 182 -16.98 0.26 12.11
C ALA A 182 -15.70 -0.30 11.47
N LEU A 183 -14.70 -0.70 12.25
CA LEU A 183 -13.46 -1.32 11.77
C LEU A 183 -13.49 -2.85 11.85
N GLN A 184 -14.54 -3.45 12.41
CA GLN A 184 -14.63 -4.89 12.61
C GLN A 184 -14.61 -5.66 11.28
N GLU A 185 -15.21 -5.10 10.23
CA GLU A 185 -15.17 -5.71 8.89
C GLU A 185 -13.75 -5.76 8.32
N LEU A 186 -12.86 -4.84 8.70
CA LEU A 186 -11.47 -4.84 8.22
C LEU A 186 -10.68 -6.07 8.71
N THR A 187 -11.11 -6.70 9.81
CA THR A 187 -10.47 -7.91 10.33
C THR A 187 -10.83 -9.16 9.53
N THR A 188 -11.74 -9.09 8.56
CA THR A 188 -12.06 -10.23 7.68
C THR A 188 -10.99 -10.45 6.62
N MET A 189 -10.24 -9.41 6.26
CA MET A 189 -9.04 -9.54 5.43
C MET A 189 -8.00 -10.38 6.16
N LYS A 190 -7.04 -10.97 5.44
CA LYS A 190 -5.90 -11.65 6.05
C LYS A 190 -4.67 -10.74 6.05
N PRO A 191 -3.88 -10.74 7.13
CA PRO A 191 -2.58 -10.06 7.14
C PRO A 191 -1.68 -10.66 6.08
N PHE A 192 -0.81 -9.87 5.46
CA PHE A 192 0.18 -10.42 4.54
C PHE A 192 1.52 -9.70 4.77
N LEU A 193 2.48 -10.39 5.38
CA LEU A 193 3.86 -9.88 5.44
C LEU A 193 4.53 -10.18 4.11
N SER A 194 5.06 -9.14 3.48
CA SER A 194 5.70 -9.26 2.18
C SER A 194 6.81 -10.32 2.20
N VAL A 195 6.94 -11.10 1.13
CA VAL A 195 7.78 -12.31 1.10
C VAL A 195 9.27 -11.96 1.26
N MET A 196 9.73 -10.83 0.72
CA MET A 196 11.11 -10.38 0.89
C MET A 196 11.31 -9.88 2.32
N HIS A 197 10.45 -8.97 2.78
CA HIS A 197 10.53 -8.38 4.12
C HIS A 197 10.38 -9.41 5.24
N ALA A 198 9.60 -10.48 5.06
CA ALA A 198 9.43 -11.54 6.05
C ALA A 198 10.77 -12.13 6.55
N ARG A 199 11.77 -12.22 5.67
CA ARG A 199 13.11 -12.73 6.02
C ARG A 199 13.92 -11.79 6.91
N ALA A 200 13.58 -10.50 6.91
CA ALA A 200 14.22 -9.49 7.77
C ALA A 200 13.59 -9.42 9.17
N HIS A 201 12.49 -10.15 9.39
CA HIS A 201 11.82 -10.24 10.67
C HIS A 201 12.25 -11.48 11.45
N ALA A 202 11.83 -11.58 12.72
CA ALA A 202 12.02 -12.80 13.50
C ALA A 202 11.38 -14.00 12.81
N THR A 203 11.94 -15.20 12.99
CA THR A 203 11.41 -16.44 12.40
C THR A 203 9.93 -16.67 12.73
N LYS A 204 9.48 -16.31 13.94
CA LYS A 204 8.06 -16.34 14.31
C LYS A 204 7.20 -15.40 13.43
N CYS A 205 7.71 -14.20 13.13
CA CYS A 205 7.05 -13.24 12.24
C CYS A 205 6.93 -13.86 10.82
N GLU A 206 7.98 -14.51 10.30
CA GLU A 206 7.95 -15.18 8.99
C GLU A 206 6.94 -16.34 8.95
N ILE A 207 6.94 -17.23 9.94
CA ILE A 207 6.02 -18.38 9.95
C ILE A 207 4.56 -17.91 10.02
N LYS A 208 4.27 -16.95 10.90
CA LYS A 208 2.89 -16.51 11.20
C LYS A 208 2.30 -15.60 10.12
N TRP A 209 3.07 -14.62 9.63
CA TRP A 209 2.53 -13.54 8.82
C TRP A 209 2.96 -13.59 7.35
N SER A 210 4.01 -14.33 6.99
CA SER A 210 4.50 -14.38 5.60
C SER A 210 3.40 -14.84 4.65
N GLY A 211 3.17 -14.07 3.59
CA GLY A 211 2.22 -14.43 2.56
C GLY A 211 2.52 -15.79 1.90
N ARG A 212 3.79 -16.21 1.87
CA ARG A 212 4.20 -17.51 1.34
C ARG A 212 3.58 -18.70 2.09
N ASN A 213 3.28 -18.51 3.38
CA ASN A 213 2.77 -19.57 4.25
C ASN A 213 1.23 -19.55 4.36
N GLN A 214 0.57 -18.67 3.58
CA GLN A 214 -0.88 -18.47 3.66
C GLN A 214 -1.59 -19.05 2.45
N GLU A 215 -2.61 -19.87 2.73
CA GLU A 215 -3.46 -20.43 1.69
C GLU A 215 -4.30 -19.32 1.03
N GLY A 216 -4.34 -19.36 -0.31
CA GLY A 216 -4.98 -18.36 -1.16
C GLY A 216 -4.03 -17.28 -1.67
N ALA A 217 -2.87 -17.05 -1.04
CA ALA A 217 -1.92 -16.02 -1.45
C ALA A 217 -1.30 -16.25 -2.84
N GLY A 218 -1.22 -17.52 -3.28
CA GLY A 218 -0.61 -17.90 -4.55
C GLY A 218 0.86 -17.48 -4.63
N THR A 219 1.27 -16.91 -5.77
CA THR A 219 2.63 -16.40 -6.01
C THR A 219 2.77 -14.91 -5.69
N THR A 220 1.82 -14.33 -4.94
CA THR A 220 1.86 -12.92 -4.52
C THR A 220 3.13 -12.64 -3.72
N ALA A 221 3.80 -11.53 -4.04
CA ALA A 221 5.00 -11.12 -3.34
C ALA A 221 4.70 -10.17 -2.18
N GLY A 222 3.75 -9.24 -2.37
CA GLY A 222 3.49 -8.13 -1.43
C GLY A 222 4.36 -6.88 -1.71
N GLU A 223 5.23 -6.95 -2.71
CA GLU A 223 6.24 -5.92 -3.07
C GLU A 223 5.77 -4.95 -4.17
N GLU A 224 4.51 -5.03 -4.57
CA GLU A 224 3.97 -4.23 -5.66
C GLU A 224 4.01 -2.73 -5.35
N VAL A 225 3.83 -2.36 -4.08
CA VAL A 225 3.86 -0.97 -3.63
C VAL A 225 5.26 -0.37 -3.75
N GLU A 226 6.32 -1.14 -3.48
CA GLU A 226 7.71 -0.69 -3.63
C GLU A 226 8.06 -0.30 -5.07
N GLN A 227 7.57 -1.07 -6.04
CA GLN A 227 7.77 -0.76 -7.46
C GLN A 227 7.12 0.58 -7.83
N VAL A 228 5.93 0.84 -7.30
CA VAL A 228 5.22 2.09 -7.55
C VAL A 228 5.83 3.25 -6.78
N ASN A 229 6.26 3.01 -5.54
CA ASN A 229 6.98 3.99 -4.73
C ASN A 229 8.28 4.42 -5.41
N SER A 230 9.00 3.50 -6.07
CA SER A 230 10.16 3.85 -6.90
C SER A 230 9.79 4.80 -8.05
N TYR A 231 8.64 4.59 -8.70
CA TYR A 231 8.16 5.47 -9.78
C TYR A 231 7.75 6.84 -9.24
N LEU A 232 6.88 6.89 -8.24
CA LEU A 232 6.39 8.15 -7.67
C LEU A 232 7.50 8.97 -7.01
N SER A 233 8.53 8.32 -6.45
CA SER A 233 9.69 9.01 -5.89
C SER A 233 10.39 9.93 -6.88
N LEU A 234 10.29 9.68 -8.19
CA LEU A 234 10.83 10.56 -9.22
C LEU A 234 10.10 11.91 -9.25
N CYS A 235 8.80 11.94 -8.94
CA CYS A 235 8.01 13.16 -8.85
C CYS A 235 8.47 14.06 -7.69
N ALA A 236 9.11 13.51 -6.65
CA ALA A 236 9.60 14.28 -5.51
C ALA A 236 10.59 15.38 -5.91
N LEU A 237 11.32 15.20 -7.02
CA LEU A 237 12.30 16.17 -7.50
C LEU A 237 11.68 17.54 -7.80
N THR A 238 10.46 17.55 -8.34
CA THR A 238 9.72 18.76 -8.71
C THR A 238 8.61 19.09 -7.70
N ALA A 239 7.94 18.06 -7.15
CA ALA A 239 6.77 18.23 -6.29
C ALA A 239 7.08 18.83 -4.90
N LYS A 240 8.30 18.66 -4.38
CA LYS A 240 8.65 19.09 -3.01
C LYS A 240 8.57 20.60 -2.75
N TYR A 241 8.57 21.42 -3.81
CA TYR A 241 8.46 22.88 -3.73
C TYR A 241 7.11 23.41 -4.24
N MET A 242 6.25 22.56 -4.80
CA MET A 242 4.95 22.96 -5.34
C MET A 242 4.02 23.44 -4.22
N SER A 243 2.96 24.18 -4.58
CA SER A 243 1.83 24.34 -3.66
C SER A 243 1.17 22.98 -3.42
N LYS A 244 0.39 22.87 -2.34
CA LYS A 244 -0.30 21.62 -2.00
C LYS A 244 -1.23 21.16 -3.14
N ALA A 245 -2.07 22.06 -3.65
CA ALA A 245 -2.98 21.79 -4.76
C ALA A 245 -2.24 21.27 -6.00
N ALA A 246 -1.24 22.02 -6.48
CA ALA A 246 -0.46 21.64 -7.65
C ALA A 246 0.29 20.31 -7.45
N ARG A 247 0.76 20.02 -6.23
CA ARG A 247 1.39 18.74 -5.89
C ARG A 247 0.39 17.58 -6.00
N VAL A 248 -0.80 17.71 -5.43
CA VAL A 248 -1.87 16.69 -5.50
C VAL A 248 -2.24 16.43 -6.96
N ASP A 249 -2.42 17.48 -7.75
CA ASP A 249 -2.80 17.35 -9.16
C ASP A 249 -1.70 16.64 -9.98
N MET A 250 -0.46 17.08 -9.84
CA MET A 250 0.68 16.46 -10.52
C MET A 250 0.83 14.97 -10.16
N LEU A 251 0.73 14.63 -8.87
CA LEU A 251 0.84 13.23 -8.43
C LEU A 251 -0.34 12.39 -8.93
N THR A 252 -1.54 12.96 -8.99
CA THR A 252 -2.72 12.27 -9.51
C THR A 252 -2.57 11.99 -11.01
N LEU A 253 -2.10 12.97 -11.79
CA LEU A 253 -1.81 12.77 -13.22
C LEU A 253 -0.74 11.69 -13.45
N HIS A 254 0.33 11.69 -12.66
CA HIS A 254 1.35 10.64 -12.72
C HIS A 254 0.77 9.25 -12.36
N ALA A 255 -0.11 9.19 -11.37
CA ALA A 255 -0.78 7.96 -10.96
C ALA A 255 -1.74 7.43 -12.05
N MET A 256 -2.51 8.31 -12.69
CA MET A 256 -3.34 7.98 -13.85
C MET A 256 -2.48 7.45 -15.00
N GLY A 257 -1.39 8.14 -15.33
CA GLY A 257 -0.47 7.73 -16.39
C GLY A 257 0.19 6.37 -16.12
N TRP A 258 0.54 6.08 -14.86
CA TRP A 258 1.03 4.76 -14.44
C TRP A 258 -0.03 3.67 -14.66
N ASN A 259 -1.26 3.90 -14.18
CA ASN A 259 -2.35 2.94 -14.32
C ASN A 259 -2.75 2.70 -15.78
N HIS A 260 -2.74 3.76 -16.61
CA HIS A 260 -2.99 3.63 -18.04
C HIS A 260 -1.94 2.72 -18.71
N LYS A 261 -0.64 2.94 -18.43
CA LYS A 261 0.44 2.07 -18.93
C LYS A 261 0.32 0.63 -18.43
N LYS A 262 -0.08 0.44 -17.17
CA LYS A 262 -0.36 -0.89 -16.61
C LYS A 262 -1.52 -1.56 -17.33
N SER A 263 -2.59 -0.84 -17.64
CA SER A 263 -3.72 -1.35 -18.40
C SER A 263 -3.32 -1.85 -19.80
N LEU A 264 -2.55 -1.04 -20.54
CA LEU A 264 -2.09 -1.40 -21.89
C LEU A 264 -1.25 -2.69 -21.91
N SER A 265 -0.47 -2.95 -20.87
CA SER A 265 0.43 -4.12 -20.77
C SER A 265 -0.13 -5.24 -19.88
N LEU A 266 -1.35 -5.10 -19.36
CA LEU A 266 -1.91 -6.01 -18.36
C LEU A 266 -2.05 -7.44 -18.90
N HIS A 267 -2.57 -7.59 -20.11
CA HIS A 267 -2.77 -8.89 -20.75
C HIS A 267 -1.44 -9.68 -20.91
N GLN A 268 -0.36 -8.99 -21.28
CA GLN A 268 0.98 -9.59 -21.39
C GLN A 268 1.51 -10.01 -20.01
N SER A 269 1.33 -9.16 -19.00
CA SER A 269 1.76 -9.46 -17.64
C SER A 269 1.03 -10.68 -17.06
N LEU A 270 -0.30 -10.73 -17.21
CA LEU A 270 -1.12 -11.84 -16.71
C LEU A 270 -0.80 -13.15 -17.42
N SER A 271 -0.71 -13.14 -18.75
CA SER A 271 -0.34 -14.34 -19.53
C SER A 271 1.04 -14.88 -19.11
N THR A 272 2.02 -13.99 -18.98
CA THR A 272 3.36 -14.37 -18.53
C THR A 272 3.35 -14.92 -17.10
N ARG A 273 2.61 -14.30 -16.18
CA ARG A 273 2.47 -14.77 -14.79
C ARG A 273 1.78 -16.13 -14.73
N TYR A 274 0.76 -16.36 -15.56
CA TYR A 274 0.05 -17.63 -15.63
C TYR A 274 0.99 -18.78 -16.04
N VAL A 275 1.69 -18.63 -17.17
CA VAL A 275 2.65 -19.65 -17.65
C VAL A 275 3.73 -19.96 -16.60
N LYS A 276 4.31 -18.90 -16.00
CA LYS A 276 5.31 -19.07 -14.93
C LYS A 276 4.75 -19.78 -13.69
N THR A 277 3.50 -19.49 -13.33
CA THR A 277 2.85 -20.11 -12.17
C THR A 277 2.53 -21.58 -12.43
N CYS A 278 2.07 -21.93 -13.64
CA CYS A 278 1.86 -23.33 -14.04
C CYS A 278 3.16 -24.14 -13.99
N GLN A 279 4.25 -23.59 -14.53
CA GLN A 279 5.55 -24.26 -14.46
C GLN A 279 6.01 -24.44 -13.01
N ARG A 280 5.94 -23.36 -12.22
CA ARG A 280 6.35 -23.42 -10.81
C ARG A 280 5.50 -24.38 -9.99
N LEU A 281 4.22 -24.52 -10.30
CA LEU A 281 3.36 -25.51 -9.66
C LEU A 281 3.85 -26.93 -9.93
N GLN A 282 4.22 -27.25 -11.17
CA GLN A 282 4.80 -28.54 -11.53
C GLN A 282 6.12 -28.78 -10.79
N ASP A 283 7.03 -27.80 -10.81
CA ASP A 283 8.34 -27.89 -10.18
C ASP A 283 8.24 -28.10 -8.65
N GLU A 284 7.41 -27.30 -7.97
CA GLU A 284 7.23 -27.39 -6.52
C GLU A 284 6.48 -28.67 -6.11
N THR A 285 5.59 -29.20 -6.96
CA THR A 285 4.92 -30.48 -6.72
C THR A 285 5.92 -31.65 -6.80
N ALA A 286 6.78 -31.66 -7.82
CA ALA A 286 7.84 -32.65 -7.97
C ALA A 286 8.82 -32.58 -6.78
N ARG A 287 9.28 -31.36 -6.45
CA ARG A 287 10.17 -31.12 -5.31
C ARG A 287 9.58 -31.57 -3.98
N LEU A 288 8.29 -31.34 -3.76
CA LEU A 288 7.61 -31.79 -2.55
C LEU A 288 7.56 -33.32 -2.48
N ALA A 289 7.33 -34.00 -3.61
CA ALA A 289 7.34 -35.46 -3.67
C ALA A 289 8.74 -36.04 -3.37
N GLU A 290 9.79 -35.43 -3.92
CA GLU A 290 11.19 -35.79 -3.64
C GLU A 290 11.50 -35.63 -2.14
N LEU A 291 11.19 -34.48 -1.55
CA LEU A 291 11.41 -34.22 -0.12
C LEU A 291 10.65 -35.20 0.78
N LYS A 292 9.42 -35.59 0.40
CA LYS A 292 8.65 -36.60 1.15
C LYS A 292 9.32 -37.97 1.10
N ALA A 293 9.89 -38.34 -0.05
CA ALA A 293 10.61 -39.60 -0.21
C ALA A 293 11.92 -39.60 0.59
N GLU A 294 12.71 -38.52 0.50
CA GLU A 294 13.98 -38.36 1.23
C GLU A 294 13.79 -38.39 2.75
N LEU A 295 12.75 -37.71 3.25
CA LEU A 295 12.47 -37.61 4.68
C LEU A 295 11.59 -38.74 5.22
N LEU A 296 11.25 -39.74 4.38
CA LEU A 296 10.37 -40.87 4.73
C LEU A 296 9.05 -40.41 5.39
N CYS A 297 8.46 -39.33 4.86
CA CYS A 297 7.34 -38.62 5.46
C CYS A 297 6.13 -38.58 4.51
N THR A 298 5.24 -39.56 4.65
CA THR A 298 4.01 -39.62 3.85
C THR A 298 2.85 -38.83 4.48
N ASP A 299 2.66 -38.93 5.79
CA ASP A 299 1.43 -38.45 6.47
C ASP A 299 1.65 -37.40 7.57
N LYS A 300 2.90 -37.04 7.88
CA LYS A 300 3.21 -36.13 9.02
C LYS A 300 3.39 -34.66 8.63
N VAL A 301 3.37 -34.31 7.33
CA VAL A 301 3.60 -32.94 6.86
C VAL A 301 2.55 -31.96 7.39
N VAL A 302 1.27 -32.37 7.38
CA VAL A 302 0.16 -31.53 7.89
C VAL A 302 0.30 -31.29 9.39
N LYS A 303 0.65 -32.33 10.14
CA LYS A 303 0.90 -32.21 11.59
C LYS A 303 2.08 -31.29 11.87
N TRP A 304 3.19 -31.46 11.17
CA TRP A 304 4.37 -30.60 11.32
C TRP A 304 4.06 -29.13 11.02
N LEU A 305 3.24 -28.84 10.00
CA LEU A 305 2.78 -27.48 9.71
C LEU A 305 1.93 -26.90 10.85
N SER A 306 1.07 -27.71 11.49
CA SER A 306 0.31 -27.30 12.67
C SER A 306 1.26 -26.98 13.84
N ASP A 307 2.18 -27.91 14.14
CA ASP A 307 3.15 -27.78 15.24
C ASP A 307 4.01 -26.52 15.06
N ALA A 308 4.46 -26.22 13.83
CA ALA A 308 5.24 -25.01 13.52
C ALA A 308 4.42 -23.73 13.70
N LYS A 309 3.14 -23.73 13.30
CA LYS A 309 2.23 -22.59 13.49
C LYS A 309 1.91 -22.35 14.97
N GLU A 310 1.69 -23.41 15.74
CA GLU A 310 1.47 -23.36 17.18
C GLU A 310 2.70 -22.82 17.92
N TRP A 311 3.90 -23.31 17.57
CA TRP A 311 5.15 -22.79 18.11
C TRP A 311 5.37 -21.30 17.81
N ALA A 312 5.00 -20.84 16.61
CA ALA A 312 5.10 -19.44 16.23
C ALA A 312 4.02 -18.54 16.87
N ALA A 313 2.93 -19.12 17.37
CA ALA A 313 1.86 -18.42 18.07
C ALA A 313 2.16 -18.18 19.56
N GLY A 314 3.03 -19.01 20.17
CA GLY A 314 3.62 -18.79 21.51
C GLY A 314 4.93 -18.02 21.47
#